data_AF-A0A957AVE3-F1
#
_entry.id   AF-A0A957AVE3-F1
#
_cell.length_a   1.000
_cell.length_b   1.000
_cell.length_c   1.000
_cell.angle_alpha   90.00
_cell.angle_beta   90.00
_cell.angle_gamma   90.00
#
_symmetry.space_group_name_H-M   'P 1'
#
loop_
_entity.id
_entity.type
_entity.pdbx_description
1 polymer ?
#
loop_
_entity_poly.entity_id
_entity_poly.type
_entity_poly.pdbx_seq_one_letter_code
_entity_poly.pdbx_strand_id
1 'polypeptide(L)'
;MSQEYFISATIQCDTALHIGIGSGHDAADSPIRRAADGTIHIPGRAVTGSLRTLATRLAPRLGMMPCDALLTSDEIDDRTETRKVKSESSDGGLPCGCPVCVLFGDVNPVDNVWERENGAVVESKASALWVYDATLLPPDKNANGQNPSGPATYVRDGVGIDRRTRTAAANVKFDYELVPANTQFALRLRLALDEADETAVILLTAALNEWQAGRGQLGGNVARGLGRFRLLNMTCGQTTIQTADDLYHYLLADDQVTQAQPLPGWPNQQLQAARAIRVDRSEEGRERSVLGLYCCVNFKLRFTDLFLANDPVTALLSDFDHAPLVEFMTFAGAGPAIISGSSLRGVMRSRAEKIARTLATAHWHQADNPKHAFDNYVMRCPACDVVNSQDGSPLASCDSRLNIPTTKEAPEEVFCLSCHLFGSQRRGSRLWVQDAPLDDQKLDTSDWQAQDFLAIDRFTGGGLHGAKFDAAPLVKARFKASLTLHDPLPWELGWLALLLRDLADGQVSLGFGSAKGYGRVQATHFNWEIGFITPADLKCKEGVCFPDSVKANAVPSGLYDLATAVSAEGNWLPTDWQTVAQTWVDAFKNKVHSYETHAKLERMQADSFFTEDGRFAKQFGPARAEVNNG
;
A
#
# COMPACT_ATOMS: atom_id res chain seq x y z
N MET A 1 -18.64 15.54 34.47
CA MET A 1 -17.45 14.82 34.98
C MET A 1 -16.62 14.47 33.77
N SER A 2 -15.33 14.83 33.72
CA SER A 2 -14.49 14.50 32.56
C SER A 2 -13.72 13.21 32.84
N GLN A 3 -13.92 12.20 32.01
CA GLN A 3 -13.12 11.00 32.02
C GLN A 3 -12.03 11.12 30.94
N GLU A 4 -10.79 10.92 31.35
CA GLU A 4 -9.65 10.95 30.43
C GLU A 4 -8.98 9.59 30.36
N TYR A 5 -8.73 9.13 29.14
CA TYR A 5 -7.97 7.91 28.88
C TYR A 5 -6.59 8.27 28.33
N PHE A 6 -5.56 7.67 28.89
CA PHE A 6 -4.17 7.81 28.47
C PHE A 6 -3.69 6.48 27.90
N ILE A 7 -3.45 6.45 26.59
CA ILE A 7 -3.04 5.24 25.88
C ILE A 7 -1.57 5.40 25.50
N SER A 8 -0.77 4.40 25.84
CA SER A 8 0.65 4.30 25.45
C SER A 8 0.90 3.02 24.69
N ALA A 9 1.75 3.07 23.67
CA ALA A 9 2.16 1.92 22.89
C ALA A 9 3.53 2.17 22.25
N THR A 10 4.13 1.14 21.66
CA THR A 10 5.34 1.25 20.83
C THR A 10 5.00 0.98 19.38
N ILE A 11 5.28 1.92 18.49
CA ILE A 11 5.24 1.71 17.03
C ILE A 11 6.52 0.99 16.63
N GLN A 12 6.41 -0.24 16.14
CA GLN A 12 7.49 -1.01 15.52
C GLN A 12 7.34 -0.93 14.00
N CYS A 13 8.32 -0.35 13.32
CA CYS A 13 8.36 -0.35 11.85
C CYS A 13 8.62 -1.77 11.32
N ASP A 14 7.68 -2.33 10.55
CA ASP A 14 7.86 -3.64 9.88
C ASP A 14 8.62 -3.49 8.56
N THR A 15 8.56 -2.30 7.96
CA THR A 15 9.25 -1.90 6.73
C THR A 15 9.89 -0.53 6.94
N ALA A 16 10.78 -0.13 6.04
CA ALA A 16 11.38 1.20 6.10
C ALA A 16 10.31 2.31 6.07
N LEU A 17 10.52 3.39 6.81
CA LEU A 17 9.54 4.46 6.98
C LEU A 17 10.06 5.78 6.36
N HIS A 18 9.19 6.46 5.62
CA HIS A 18 9.44 7.79 5.09
C HIS A 18 8.36 8.78 5.55
N ILE A 19 8.76 9.83 6.26
CA ILE A 19 7.89 10.95 6.64
C ILE A 19 8.48 12.24 6.07
N GLY A 20 7.99 12.62 4.90
CA GLY A 20 8.48 13.78 4.16
C GLY A 20 8.13 15.12 4.81
N ILE A 21 8.95 16.14 4.49
CA ILE A 21 8.77 17.53 4.94
C ILE A 21 7.88 18.34 3.97
N GLY A 22 7.62 17.84 2.76
CA GLY A 22 6.80 18.51 1.73
C GLY A 22 7.60 19.37 0.74
N SER A 23 8.88 19.64 1.03
CA SER A 23 9.84 20.32 0.15
C SER A 23 11.23 19.69 0.30
N GLY A 24 11.91 19.42 -0.81
CA GLY A 24 13.27 18.83 -0.84
C GLY A 24 14.39 19.80 -0.46
N HIS A 25 15.59 19.26 -0.21
CA HIS A 25 16.85 19.97 0.03
C HIS A 25 17.99 19.29 -0.75
N ASP A 26 19.17 19.90 -0.84
CA ASP A 26 20.31 19.46 -1.66
C ASP A 26 20.83 18.02 -1.39
N ALA A 27 20.39 17.36 -0.31
CA ALA A 27 20.82 16.01 0.06
C ALA A 27 19.90 14.87 -0.41
N ALA A 28 18.62 15.15 -0.69
CA ALA A 28 17.64 14.22 -1.26
C ALA A 28 16.38 14.97 -1.73
N ASP A 29 15.72 14.50 -2.79
CA ASP A 29 14.46 15.04 -3.30
C ASP A 29 13.37 15.03 -2.21
N SER A 30 13.41 14.04 -1.30
CA SER A 30 12.52 13.97 -0.13
C SER A 30 13.26 13.57 1.17
N PRO A 31 13.65 14.54 2.02
CA PRO A 31 14.29 14.28 3.31
C PRO A 31 13.29 13.86 4.40
N ILE A 32 13.78 13.20 5.45
CA ILE A 32 12.99 12.84 6.63
C ILE A 32 12.85 14.04 7.57
N ARG A 33 11.66 14.18 8.14
CA ARG A 33 11.39 15.16 9.18
C ARG A 33 12.18 14.90 10.46
N ARG A 34 12.88 15.93 10.93
CA ARG A 34 13.61 15.97 12.21
C ARG A 34 13.07 17.09 13.09
N ALA A 35 13.21 16.96 14.41
CA ALA A 35 12.96 18.04 15.35
C ALA A 35 14.10 19.08 15.29
N ALA A 36 13.93 20.21 15.97
CA ALA A 36 14.92 21.30 15.96
C ALA A 36 16.30 20.89 16.49
N ASP A 37 16.36 19.85 17.34
CA ASP A 37 17.58 19.25 17.86
C ASP A 37 18.18 18.17 16.93
N GLY A 38 17.59 17.95 15.75
CA GLY A 38 18.03 16.95 14.77
C GLY A 38 17.50 15.53 15.01
N THR A 39 16.72 15.30 16.07
CA THR A 39 16.15 13.99 16.39
C THR A 39 15.02 13.60 15.43
N ILE A 40 14.97 12.31 15.10
CA ILE A 40 13.91 11.75 14.25
C ILE A 40 12.67 11.53 15.11
N HIS A 41 11.51 11.97 14.64
CA HIS A 41 10.23 11.74 15.30
C HIS A 41 9.14 11.54 14.25
N ILE A 42 8.04 10.94 14.67
CA ILE A 42 6.81 10.88 13.89
C ILE A 42 5.90 12.00 14.39
N PRO A 43 5.54 12.99 13.55
CA PRO A 43 4.60 14.03 13.96
C PRO A 43 3.24 13.43 14.34
N GLY A 44 2.63 13.93 15.41
CA GLY A 44 1.31 13.50 15.88
C GLY A 44 0.27 13.62 14.76
N ARG A 45 0.33 14.68 13.95
CA ARG A 45 -0.52 14.87 12.76
C ARG A 45 -0.45 13.72 11.74
N ALA A 46 0.72 13.08 11.58
CA ALA A 46 0.89 11.97 10.64
C ALA A 46 0.22 10.70 11.19
N VAL A 47 0.35 10.46 12.49
CA VAL A 47 -0.35 9.38 13.20
C VAL A 47 -1.86 9.62 13.18
N THR A 48 -2.31 10.84 13.49
CA THR A 48 -3.73 11.23 13.45
C THR A 48 -4.32 11.01 12.06
N GLY A 49 -3.63 11.43 11.00
CA GLY A 49 -4.10 11.24 9.63
C GLY A 49 -4.33 9.77 9.29
N SER A 50 -3.33 8.92 9.59
CA SER A 50 -3.45 7.47 9.37
C SER A 50 -4.57 6.84 10.20
N LEU A 51 -4.65 7.17 11.49
CA LEU A 51 -5.66 6.62 12.39
C LEU A 51 -7.07 7.07 12.00
N ARG A 52 -7.23 8.33 11.61
CA ARG A 52 -8.49 8.89 11.11
C ARG A 52 -8.92 8.18 9.83
N THR A 53 -8.04 7.94 8.87
CA THR A 53 -8.36 7.20 7.64
C THR A 53 -8.86 5.79 7.96
N LEU A 54 -8.20 5.08 8.87
CA LEU A 54 -8.62 3.74 9.28
C LEU A 54 -9.98 3.79 9.99
N ALA A 55 -10.15 4.66 10.98
CA ALA A 55 -11.40 4.83 11.71
C ALA A 55 -12.57 5.21 10.78
N THR A 56 -12.35 6.11 9.82
CA THR A 56 -13.35 6.47 8.80
C THR A 56 -13.87 5.24 8.06
N ARG A 57 -12.97 4.31 7.69
CA ARG A 57 -13.33 3.08 6.98
C ARG A 57 -13.91 2.00 7.88
N LEU A 58 -13.59 1.97 9.17
CA LEU A 58 -14.12 0.99 10.12
C LEU A 58 -15.51 1.36 10.65
N ALA A 59 -15.79 2.65 10.85
CA ALA A 59 -17.03 3.10 11.48
C ALA A 59 -18.31 2.49 10.86
N PRO A 60 -18.50 2.47 9.52
CA PRO A 60 -19.69 1.87 8.93
C PRO A 60 -19.82 0.36 9.18
N ARG A 61 -18.71 -0.34 9.41
CA ARG A 61 -18.67 -1.79 9.72
C ARG A 61 -18.97 -2.10 11.18
N LEU A 62 -19.04 -1.06 12.03
CA LEU A 62 -19.45 -1.15 13.44
C LEU A 62 -20.87 -0.62 13.65
N GLY A 63 -21.67 -0.51 12.58
CA GLY A 63 -23.04 0.03 12.63
C GLY A 63 -23.11 1.54 12.84
N MET A 64 -21.97 2.24 12.79
CA MET A 64 -21.90 3.68 13.04
C MET A 64 -22.20 4.47 11.76
N MET A 65 -22.59 5.73 11.93
CA MET A 65 -22.84 6.65 10.83
C MET A 65 -21.56 6.89 10.01
N PRO A 66 -21.58 6.77 8.65
CA PRO A 66 -20.43 7.06 7.82
C PRO A 66 -20.06 8.55 7.89
N CYS A 67 -18.76 8.82 7.81
CA CYS A 67 -18.24 10.18 7.68
C CYS A 67 -18.53 10.74 6.29
N ASP A 68 -18.69 12.06 6.20
CA ASP A 68 -18.90 12.84 4.98
C ASP A 68 -17.79 12.63 3.97
N ALA A 69 -16.56 12.38 4.46
CA ALA A 69 -15.41 12.05 3.65
C ALA A 69 -15.56 10.74 2.83
N LEU A 70 -16.60 9.95 3.09
CA LEU A 70 -16.95 8.78 2.28
C LEU A 70 -18.14 9.04 1.33
N LEU A 71 -18.79 10.20 1.40
CA LEU A 71 -19.98 10.53 0.61
C LEU A 71 -19.60 11.40 -0.62
N THR A 72 -20.33 11.23 -1.72
CA THR A 72 -20.29 12.15 -2.86
C THR A 72 -21.01 13.46 -2.50
N SER A 73 -20.80 14.51 -3.30
CA SER A 73 -21.49 15.79 -3.10
C SER A 73 -23.02 15.62 -3.09
N ASP A 74 -23.57 14.88 -4.05
CA ASP A 74 -25.02 14.64 -4.15
C ASP A 74 -25.55 13.91 -2.90
N GLU A 75 -24.79 12.96 -2.35
CA GLU A 75 -25.17 12.22 -1.15
C GLU A 75 -25.05 13.07 0.13
N ILE A 76 -24.12 14.02 0.16
CA ILE A 76 -24.04 15.03 1.22
C ILE A 76 -25.28 15.92 1.11
N ASP A 77 -25.61 16.41 -0.08
CA ASP A 77 -26.75 17.29 -0.33
C ASP A 77 -28.07 16.61 0.06
N ASP A 78 -28.37 15.40 -0.42
CA ASP A 78 -29.54 14.61 -0.03
C ASP A 78 -29.63 14.41 1.49
N ARG A 79 -28.49 14.14 2.12
CA ARG A 79 -28.41 13.96 3.57
C ARG A 79 -28.57 15.26 4.35
N THR A 80 -28.18 16.40 3.77
CA THR A 80 -28.48 17.72 4.35
C THR A 80 -29.94 18.10 4.16
N GLU A 81 -30.54 17.82 3.00
CA GLU A 81 -31.94 18.10 2.70
C GLU A 81 -32.89 17.30 3.58
N THR A 82 -32.63 16.01 3.79
CA THR A 82 -33.38 15.15 4.73
C THR A 82 -33.22 15.57 6.20
N ARG A 83 -32.25 16.44 6.52
CA ARG A 83 -31.95 16.88 7.89
C ARG A 83 -32.22 18.37 8.14
N LYS A 84 -32.75 19.13 7.17
CA LYS A 84 -33.09 20.55 7.33
C LYS A 84 -34.27 20.71 8.30
N VAL A 85 -33.98 20.82 9.60
CA VAL A 85 -34.88 21.42 10.57
C VAL A 85 -34.24 22.75 11.02
N LYS A 86 -34.91 23.85 10.64
CA LYS A 86 -34.70 25.26 11.06
C LYS A 86 -33.28 25.63 11.53
N SER A 87 -32.46 26.22 10.66
CA SER A 87 -31.35 27.09 11.08
C SER A 87 -31.83 28.56 11.14
N GLU A 88 -31.34 29.33 12.11
CA GLU A 88 -31.58 30.78 12.20
C GLU A 88 -30.74 31.60 11.19
N SER A 89 -29.73 30.97 10.57
CA SER A 89 -28.84 31.55 9.56
C SER A 89 -28.85 30.71 8.27
N SER A 90 -29.03 31.37 7.13
CA SER A 90 -29.13 30.73 5.80
C SER A 90 -27.80 30.47 5.11
N ASP A 91 -26.67 30.93 5.69
CA ASP A 91 -25.33 30.78 5.14
C ASP A 91 -24.46 29.94 6.09
N GLY A 92 -24.25 28.67 5.75
CA GLY A 92 -23.33 27.76 6.43
C GLY A 92 -23.74 26.29 6.27
N GLY A 93 -22.77 25.43 5.94
CA GLY A 93 -22.99 23.98 5.80
C GLY A 93 -23.38 23.29 7.12
N LEU A 94 -23.80 22.03 7.05
CA LEU A 94 -24.10 21.19 8.22
C LEU A 94 -22.81 20.50 8.72
N PRO A 95 -22.51 20.50 10.04
CA PRO A 95 -21.39 19.72 10.56
C PRO A 95 -21.66 18.22 10.39
N CYS A 96 -20.61 17.43 10.22
CA CYS A 96 -20.72 16.00 9.92
C CYS A 96 -21.37 15.23 11.08
N GLY A 97 -20.94 15.51 12.32
CA GLY A 97 -21.50 14.91 13.54
C GLY A 97 -21.41 13.38 13.61
N CYS A 98 -20.54 12.75 12.82
CA CYS A 98 -20.30 11.30 12.89
C CYS A 98 -19.30 10.95 14.01
N PRO A 99 -19.27 9.70 14.51
CA PRO A 99 -18.34 9.29 15.57
C PRO A 99 -16.86 9.51 15.24
N VAL A 100 -16.49 9.49 13.96
CA VAL A 100 -15.12 9.82 13.51
C VAL A 100 -14.82 11.30 13.74
N CYS A 101 -15.72 12.21 13.36
CA CYS A 101 -15.53 13.64 13.57
C CYS A 101 -15.63 14.02 15.06
N VAL A 102 -16.41 13.30 15.87
CA VAL A 102 -16.39 13.46 17.33
C VAL A 102 -14.99 13.12 17.89
N LEU A 103 -14.38 12.03 17.42
CA LEU A 103 -13.07 11.59 17.89
C LEU A 103 -11.94 12.53 17.40
N PHE A 104 -11.92 12.85 16.11
CA PHE A 104 -10.81 13.56 15.44
C PHE A 104 -11.06 15.05 15.18
N GLY A 105 -12.21 15.57 15.58
CA GLY A 105 -12.68 16.93 15.24
C GLY A 105 -13.26 17.02 13.82
N ASP A 106 -14.20 17.94 13.62
CA ASP A 106 -14.76 18.22 12.30
C ASP A 106 -13.69 18.78 11.33
N VAL A 107 -13.69 18.30 10.08
CA VAL A 107 -12.73 18.76 9.06
C VAL A 107 -13.00 20.21 8.67
N ASN A 108 -14.29 20.54 8.51
CA ASN A 108 -14.79 21.85 8.14
C ASN A 108 -15.75 22.31 9.24
N PRO A 109 -15.25 22.86 10.36
CA PRO A 109 -16.11 23.35 11.43
C PRO A 109 -16.96 24.51 10.91
N VAL A 110 -18.21 24.52 11.34
CA VAL A 110 -19.21 25.55 11.11
C VAL A 110 -19.71 26.10 12.44
N ASP A 111 -19.98 27.40 12.49
CA ASP A 111 -20.41 28.10 13.71
C ASP A 111 -21.91 27.91 14.02
N ASN A 112 -22.67 27.35 13.08
CA ASN A 112 -24.11 27.18 13.22
C ASN A 112 -24.44 25.95 14.07
N VAL A 113 -25.38 26.12 15.00
CA VAL A 113 -25.96 25.05 15.81
C VAL A 113 -27.21 24.53 15.11
N TRP A 114 -27.30 23.21 14.95
CA TRP A 114 -28.40 22.55 14.25
C TRP A 114 -29.17 21.61 15.18
N GLU A 115 -30.47 21.46 14.99
CA GLU A 115 -31.28 20.45 15.69
C GLU A 115 -31.74 19.38 14.70
N ARG A 116 -31.56 18.11 15.05
CA ARG A 116 -32.15 16.98 14.31
C ARG A 116 -33.66 16.90 14.60
N GLU A 117 -34.39 16.19 13.75
CA GLU A 117 -35.83 15.90 13.96
C GLU A 117 -36.14 15.24 15.31
N ASN A 118 -35.18 14.51 15.88
CA ASN A 118 -35.30 13.89 17.20
C ASN A 118 -34.89 14.82 18.37
N GLY A 119 -34.68 16.11 18.10
CA GLY A 119 -34.27 17.13 19.09
C GLY A 119 -32.79 17.11 19.46
N ALA A 120 -31.96 16.27 18.82
CA ALA A 120 -30.53 16.23 19.11
C ALA A 120 -29.81 17.41 18.45
N VAL A 121 -29.12 18.21 19.26
CA VAL A 121 -28.28 19.31 18.78
C VAL A 121 -27.01 18.75 18.11
N VAL A 122 -26.67 19.28 16.94
CA VAL A 122 -25.45 18.99 16.19
C VAL A 122 -24.70 20.30 16.01
N GLU A 123 -23.54 20.38 16.63
CA GLU A 123 -22.59 21.47 16.53
C GLU A 123 -21.23 20.92 16.13
N SER A 124 -20.36 21.79 15.62
CA SER A 124 -18.99 21.42 15.31
C SER A 124 -18.24 21.07 16.58
N LYS A 125 -17.58 19.91 16.60
CA LYS A 125 -16.78 19.47 17.75
C LYS A 125 -15.29 19.63 17.49
N ALA A 126 -14.58 20.13 18.49
CA ALA A 126 -13.13 20.00 18.58
C ALA A 126 -12.76 18.51 18.75
N SER A 127 -11.51 18.16 18.45
CA SER A 127 -11.05 16.79 18.61
C SER A 127 -11.00 16.38 20.09
N ALA A 128 -11.65 15.25 20.39
CA ALA A 128 -11.52 14.56 21.67
C ALA A 128 -10.16 13.83 21.82
N LEU A 129 -9.50 13.52 20.71
CA LEU A 129 -8.26 12.76 20.67
C LEU A 129 -7.03 13.66 20.45
N TRP A 130 -6.13 13.62 21.42
CA TRP A 130 -4.83 14.27 21.36
C TRP A 130 -3.77 13.21 21.03
N VAL A 131 -3.02 13.46 19.96
CA VAL A 131 -1.97 12.57 19.47
C VAL A 131 -0.64 13.29 19.59
N TYR A 132 0.21 12.82 20.49
CA TYR A 132 1.53 13.40 20.69
C TYR A 132 2.50 12.96 19.58
N ASP A 133 3.55 13.75 19.34
CA ASP A 133 4.64 13.32 18.47
C ASP A 133 5.27 12.04 19.03
N ALA A 134 5.40 11.02 18.17
CA ALA A 134 6.00 9.76 18.57
C ALA A 134 7.53 9.90 18.52
N THR A 135 8.17 9.74 19.68
CA THR A 135 9.61 9.94 19.82
C THR A 135 10.37 8.66 19.54
N LEU A 136 11.54 8.77 18.91
CA LEU A 136 12.41 7.63 18.65
C LEU A 136 12.83 6.97 19.96
N LEU A 137 12.63 5.65 20.06
CA LEU A 137 13.15 4.85 21.16
C LEU A 137 14.59 4.42 20.83
N PRO A 138 15.52 4.47 21.80
CA PRO A 138 16.87 3.97 21.59
C PRO A 138 16.80 2.47 21.26
N PRO A 139 17.61 1.99 20.29
CA PRO A 139 17.67 0.57 20.00
C PRO A 139 18.16 -0.21 21.22
N ASP A 140 17.71 -1.48 21.33
CA ASP A 140 18.21 -2.39 22.36
C ASP A 140 19.74 -2.41 22.38
N LYS A 141 20.32 -2.53 23.58
CA LYS A 141 21.78 -2.60 23.76
C LYS A 141 22.35 -3.70 22.86
N ASN A 142 23.43 -3.39 22.14
CA ASN A 142 24.11 -4.41 21.35
C ASN A 142 24.68 -5.53 22.26
N ALA A 143 25.15 -6.64 21.67
CA ALA A 143 25.75 -7.76 22.40
C ALA A 143 26.92 -7.36 23.32
N ASN A 144 27.49 -6.16 23.13
CA ASN A 144 28.58 -5.59 23.91
C ASN A 144 28.12 -4.55 24.95
N GLY A 145 26.81 -4.40 25.17
CA GLY A 145 26.23 -3.51 26.19
C GLY A 145 26.29 -2.02 25.88
N GLN A 146 26.68 -1.62 24.66
CA GLN A 146 26.76 -0.23 24.22
C GLN A 146 25.43 0.21 23.58
N ASN A 147 25.03 1.45 23.83
CA ASN A 147 23.94 2.09 23.10
C ASN A 147 24.42 2.32 21.66
N PRO A 148 23.75 1.77 20.63
CA PRO A 148 24.08 2.11 19.26
C PRO A 148 23.91 3.63 19.07
N SER A 149 24.75 4.25 18.24
CA SER A 149 24.38 5.50 17.58
C SER A 149 22.99 5.30 16.95
N GLY A 150 22.08 6.27 17.09
CA GLY A 150 20.68 6.17 16.64
C GLY A 150 20.55 5.65 15.20
N PRO A 151 19.36 5.19 14.77
CA PRO A 151 19.18 4.48 13.51
C PRO A 151 19.76 5.31 12.36
N ALA A 152 20.74 4.72 11.66
CA ALA A 152 21.34 5.35 10.49
C ALA A 152 20.27 5.42 9.40
N THR A 153 19.78 6.64 9.11
CA THR A 153 18.94 6.86 7.94
C THR A 153 19.76 6.60 6.69
N TYR A 154 19.09 6.25 5.60
CA TYR A 154 19.72 5.98 4.32
C TYR A 154 18.89 6.53 3.18
N VAL A 155 19.55 6.85 2.07
CA VAL A 155 18.88 7.32 0.85
C VAL A 155 18.64 6.12 -0.06
N ARG A 156 17.45 6.05 -0.66
CA ARG A 156 17.07 5.03 -1.62
C ARG A 156 16.59 5.66 -2.92
N ASP A 157 17.16 5.19 -4.02
CA ASP A 157 16.76 5.58 -5.37
C ASP A 157 15.57 4.77 -5.90
N GLY A 158 14.73 5.43 -6.69
CA GLY A 158 13.69 4.82 -7.50
C GLY A 158 13.86 5.13 -8.99
N VAL A 159 13.51 4.16 -9.85
CA VAL A 159 13.58 4.31 -11.31
C VAL A 159 12.29 3.88 -12.01
N GLY A 160 11.90 4.61 -13.05
CA GLY A 160 10.88 4.16 -14.01
C GLY A 160 11.40 3.01 -14.89
N ILE A 161 10.52 2.13 -15.38
CA ILE A 161 10.89 1.03 -16.31
C ILE A 161 10.23 1.27 -17.67
N ASP A 162 11.04 1.40 -18.72
CA ASP A 162 10.58 1.47 -20.11
C ASP A 162 10.01 0.11 -20.54
N ARG A 163 8.78 0.12 -21.05
CA ARG A 163 8.04 -1.11 -21.38
C ARG A 163 8.55 -1.80 -22.64
N ARG A 164 9.13 -1.05 -23.57
CA ARG A 164 9.68 -1.54 -24.83
C ARG A 164 11.05 -2.18 -24.61
N THR A 165 11.93 -1.49 -23.91
CA THR A 165 13.32 -1.94 -23.70
C THR A 165 13.47 -2.84 -22.47
N ARG A 166 12.52 -2.76 -21.51
CA ARG A 166 12.60 -3.38 -20.18
C ARG A 166 13.81 -2.91 -19.37
N THR A 167 14.30 -1.69 -19.65
CA THR A 167 15.40 -1.05 -18.92
C THR A 167 14.87 0.10 -18.07
N ALA A 168 15.73 0.69 -17.23
CA ALA A 168 15.41 1.94 -16.55
C ALA A 168 15.08 3.03 -17.61
N ALA A 169 14.00 3.78 -17.37
CA ALA A 169 13.58 4.90 -18.20
C ALA A 169 14.45 6.13 -17.90
N ALA A 170 14.83 6.88 -18.94
CA ALA A 170 15.54 8.14 -18.78
C ALA A 170 14.64 9.19 -18.11
N ASN A 171 15.20 10.03 -17.23
CA ASN A 171 14.53 11.16 -16.56
C ASN A 171 13.36 10.81 -15.62
N VAL A 172 13.24 9.55 -15.17
CA VAL A 172 12.30 9.15 -14.11
C VAL A 172 13.11 8.56 -12.95
N LYS A 173 13.86 9.43 -12.27
CA LYS A 173 14.60 9.13 -11.03
C LYS A 173 14.05 9.99 -9.89
N PHE A 174 13.99 9.43 -8.70
CA PHE A 174 13.64 10.12 -7.47
C PHE A 174 14.29 9.40 -6.30
N ASP A 175 14.70 10.14 -5.27
CA ASP A 175 15.34 9.58 -4.08
C ASP A 175 14.59 9.97 -2.78
N TYR A 176 14.63 9.06 -1.81
CA TYR A 176 13.98 9.24 -0.51
C TYR A 176 14.96 8.92 0.61
N GLU A 177 15.05 9.80 1.62
CA GLU A 177 15.66 9.44 2.89
C GLU A 177 14.68 8.56 3.70
N LEU A 178 15.17 7.46 4.25
CA LEU A 178 14.38 6.42 4.92
C LEU A 178 14.91 6.11 6.33
N VAL A 179 13.97 5.81 7.23
CA VAL A 179 14.24 5.17 8.52
C VAL A 179 14.20 3.66 8.30
N PRO A 180 15.20 2.88 8.74
CA PRO A 180 15.23 1.42 8.58
C PRO A 180 14.03 0.72 9.22
N ALA A 181 13.70 -0.47 8.72
CA ALA A 181 12.79 -1.36 9.40
C ALA A 181 13.32 -1.70 10.80
N ASN A 182 12.43 -2.17 11.65
CA ASN A 182 12.65 -2.45 13.07
C ASN A 182 12.95 -1.24 13.96
N THR A 183 12.92 -0.01 13.42
CA THR A 183 12.98 1.20 14.24
C THR A 183 11.71 1.33 15.09
N GLN A 184 11.88 1.75 16.35
CA GLN A 184 10.80 1.88 17.32
C GLN A 184 10.53 3.33 17.71
N PHE A 185 9.25 3.68 17.87
CA PHE A 185 8.81 4.99 18.35
C PHE A 185 7.80 4.85 19.50
N ALA A 186 7.92 5.68 20.52
CA ALA A 186 6.97 5.73 21.63
C ALA A 186 5.72 6.50 21.21
N LEU A 187 4.56 5.83 21.16
CA LEU A 187 3.27 6.43 20.87
C LEU A 187 2.54 6.78 22.17
N ARG A 188 2.04 8.01 22.27
CA ARG A 188 1.16 8.46 23.37
C ARG A 188 -0.08 9.12 22.79
N LEU A 189 -1.23 8.79 23.37
CA LEU A 189 -2.54 9.35 23.03
C LEU A 189 -3.25 9.77 24.32
N ARG A 190 -3.99 10.87 24.27
CA ARG A 190 -4.94 11.27 25.32
C ARG A 190 -6.32 11.41 24.69
N LEU A 191 -7.31 10.75 25.27
CA LEU A 191 -8.70 10.81 24.83
C LEU A 191 -9.52 11.47 25.94
N ALA A 192 -10.10 12.62 25.63
CA ALA A 192 -10.99 13.36 26.52
C ALA A 192 -12.41 13.32 25.93
N LEU A 193 -13.29 12.54 26.54
CA LEU A 193 -14.68 12.40 26.12
C LEU A 193 -15.62 12.75 27.27
N ASP A 194 -16.79 13.27 26.92
CA ASP A 194 -17.92 13.32 27.84
C ASP A 194 -18.47 11.90 28.07
N GLU A 195 -19.03 11.62 29.25
CA GLU A 195 -19.45 10.28 29.69
C GLU A 195 -20.40 9.53 28.73
N ALA A 196 -21.01 10.22 27.76
CA ALA A 196 -22.00 9.67 26.83
C ALA A 196 -21.46 9.10 25.51
N ASP A 197 -20.14 9.18 25.23
CA ASP A 197 -19.58 8.86 23.90
C ASP A 197 -18.79 7.53 23.83
N GLU A 198 -19.35 6.44 24.38
CA GLU A 198 -18.75 5.08 24.34
C GLU A 198 -18.40 4.61 22.92
N THR A 199 -19.16 5.07 21.92
CA THR A 199 -18.96 4.75 20.50
C THR A 199 -17.58 5.21 20.00
N ALA A 200 -17.10 6.37 20.44
CA ALA A 200 -15.79 6.90 20.06
C ALA A 200 -14.64 6.08 20.65
N VAL A 201 -14.80 5.59 21.90
CA VAL A 201 -13.83 4.69 22.56
C VAL A 201 -13.73 3.36 21.79
N ILE A 202 -14.87 2.76 21.45
CA ILE A 202 -14.92 1.51 20.68
C ILE A 202 -14.26 1.69 19.31
N LEU A 203 -14.55 2.78 18.60
CA LEU A 203 -13.97 3.06 17.28
C LEU A 203 -12.44 3.26 17.35
N LEU A 204 -11.95 4.06 18.30
CA LEU A 204 -10.51 4.26 18.50
C LEU A 204 -9.83 2.93 18.80
N THR A 205 -10.41 2.15 19.71
CA THR A 205 -9.80 0.89 20.14
C THR A 205 -9.83 -0.16 19.03
N ALA A 206 -10.88 -0.21 18.21
CA ALA A 206 -10.92 -1.04 17.02
C ALA A 206 -9.75 -0.69 16.09
N ALA A 207 -9.55 0.60 15.77
CA ALA A 207 -8.46 1.05 14.91
C ALA A 207 -7.06 0.76 15.49
N LEU A 208 -6.86 0.93 16.80
CA LEU A 208 -5.58 0.60 17.44
C LEU A 208 -5.30 -0.90 17.48
N ASN A 209 -6.32 -1.74 17.66
CA ASN A 209 -6.17 -3.20 17.61
C ASN A 209 -5.80 -3.69 16.20
N GLU A 210 -6.28 -3.03 15.15
CA GLU A 210 -5.82 -3.30 13.77
C GLU A 210 -4.33 -2.99 13.61
N TRP A 211 -3.84 -1.89 14.19
CA TRP A 211 -2.42 -1.59 14.19
C TRP A 211 -1.63 -2.60 15.04
N GLN A 212 -2.15 -3.04 16.19
CA GLN A 212 -1.53 -4.10 17.00
C GLN A 212 -1.45 -5.43 16.22
N ALA A 213 -2.43 -5.72 15.38
CA ALA A 213 -2.45 -6.88 14.49
C ALA A 213 -1.55 -6.73 13.24
N GLY A 214 -0.71 -5.71 13.16
CA GLY A 214 0.27 -5.52 12.08
C GLY A 214 -0.30 -4.96 10.77
N ARG A 215 -1.45 -4.29 10.86
CA ARG A 215 -2.11 -3.59 9.75
C ARG A 215 -1.99 -2.07 9.88
N GLY A 216 -0.95 -1.60 10.58
CA GLY A 216 -0.59 -0.18 10.68
C GLY A 216 0.17 0.28 9.44
N GLN A 217 -0.14 1.50 9.00
CA GLN A 217 0.39 2.12 7.78
C GLN A 217 0.65 3.60 8.02
N LEU A 218 1.85 4.09 7.71
CA LEU A 218 2.23 5.46 8.01
C LEU A 218 3.18 6.03 6.96
N GLY A 219 3.02 7.32 6.66
CA GLY A 219 3.96 8.06 5.81
C GLY A 219 3.68 7.92 4.31
N GLY A 220 4.69 8.26 3.51
CA GLY A 220 4.60 8.25 2.04
C GLY A 220 4.84 6.86 1.44
N ASN A 221 4.38 6.65 0.20
CA ASN A 221 4.69 5.46 -0.60
C ASN A 221 4.32 4.11 0.04
N VAL A 222 3.29 4.07 0.89
CA VAL A 222 2.87 2.85 1.60
C VAL A 222 2.57 1.68 0.65
N ALA A 223 1.83 1.94 -0.43
CA ALA A 223 1.52 0.92 -1.44
C ALA A 223 2.74 0.48 -2.29
N ARG A 224 3.89 1.16 -2.14
CA ARG A 224 5.17 0.88 -2.82
C ARG A 224 6.24 0.34 -1.87
N GLY A 225 5.85 -0.08 -0.67
CA GLY A 225 6.65 -0.95 0.19
C GLY A 225 7.17 -0.33 1.47
N LEU A 226 6.82 0.92 1.74
CA LEU A 226 7.24 1.63 2.94
C LEU A 226 6.13 1.68 4.00
N GLY A 227 6.49 2.07 5.22
CA GLY A 227 5.55 2.61 6.19
C GLY A 227 4.62 1.61 6.88
N ARG A 228 4.75 0.30 6.62
CA ARG A 228 4.07 -0.73 7.40
C ARG A 228 4.63 -0.78 8.82
N PHE A 229 3.76 -0.84 9.81
CA PHE A 229 4.14 -0.94 11.22
C PHE A 229 3.12 -1.77 12.02
N ARG A 230 3.51 -2.12 13.25
CA ARG A 230 2.62 -2.69 14.26
C ARG A 230 2.74 -1.98 15.60
N LEU A 231 1.68 -2.02 16.41
CA LEU A 231 1.76 -1.59 17.80
C LEU A 231 2.19 -2.75 18.70
N LEU A 232 3.11 -2.47 19.62
CA LEU A 232 3.53 -3.34 20.71
C LEU A 232 3.19 -2.68 22.05
N ASN A 233 3.06 -3.49 23.11
CA ASN A 233 2.96 -3.04 24.49
C ASN A 233 1.86 -1.97 24.73
N MET A 234 0.69 -2.14 24.11
CA MET A 234 -0.41 -1.18 24.26
C MET A 234 -1.02 -1.26 25.66
N THR A 235 -1.01 -0.15 26.38
CA THR A 235 -1.58 0.00 27.73
C THR A 235 -2.51 1.20 27.79
N CYS A 236 -3.49 1.16 28.68
CA CYS A 236 -4.41 2.26 28.94
C CYS A 236 -4.46 2.55 30.44
N GLY A 237 -4.40 3.83 30.79
CA GLY A 237 -4.73 4.34 32.12
C GLY A 237 -5.92 5.30 32.04
N GLN A 238 -6.66 5.44 33.13
CA GLN A 238 -7.78 6.36 33.24
C GLN A 238 -7.56 7.33 34.40
N THR A 239 -7.93 8.59 34.16
CA THR A 239 -8.02 9.60 35.21
C THR A 239 -9.42 10.18 35.20
N THR A 240 -9.99 10.30 36.40
CA THR A 240 -11.31 10.87 36.61
C THR A 240 -11.14 12.15 37.43
N ILE A 241 -11.56 13.28 36.88
CA ILE A 241 -11.53 14.57 37.58
C ILE A 241 -12.94 14.87 38.09
N GLN A 242 -13.14 14.74 39.40
CA GLN A 242 -14.44 14.96 40.05
C GLN A 242 -14.42 16.14 41.03
N THR A 243 -13.29 16.36 41.70
CA THR A 243 -13.13 17.40 42.74
C THR A 243 -12.06 18.43 42.36
N ALA A 244 -12.06 19.56 43.08
CA ALA A 244 -11.01 20.58 42.92
C ALA A 244 -9.61 20.06 43.29
N ASP A 245 -9.54 19.14 44.26
CA ASP A 245 -8.28 18.50 44.65
C ASP A 245 -7.76 17.56 43.55
N ASP A 246 -8.66 16.81 42.88
CA ASP A 246 -8.28 15.99 41.72
C ASP A 246 -7.70 16.85 40.60
N LEU A 247 -8.33 17.99 40.31
CA LEU A 247 -7.84 18.95 39.32
C LEU A 247 -6.50 19.55 39.74
N TYR A 248 -6.31 19.87 41.01
CA TYR A 248 -5.04 20.41 41.53
C TYR A 248 -3.90 19.39 41.37
N HIS A 249 -4.13 18.14 41.76
CA HIS A 249 -3.16 17.05 41.58
C HIS A 249 -2.88 16.76 40.10
N TYR A 250 -3.91 16.80 39.26
CA TYR A 250 -3.78 16.72 37.82
C TYR A 250 -2.85 17.83 37.31
N LEU A 251 -3.15 19.10 37.58
CA LEU A 251 -2.36 20.24 37.05
C LEU A 251 -0.90 20.26 37.52
N LEU A 252 -0.59 19.68 38.68
CA LEU A 252 0.79 19.60 39.20
C LEU A 252 1.58 18.41 38.66
N ALA A 253 0.95 17.43 38.01
CA ALA A 253 1.65 16.26 37.51
C ALA A 253 2.50 16.58 36.27
N ASP A 254 3.79 16.25 36.32
CA ASP A 254 4.72 16.40 35.19
C ASP A 254 4.34 15.50 34.00
N ASP A 255 3.74 14.33 34.29
CA ASP A 255 3.22 13.41 33.27
C ASP A 255 1.90 12.77 33.73
N GLN A 256 0.81 13.19 33.11
CA GLN A 256 -0.54 12.68 33.37
C GLN A 256 -0.67 11.18 33.09
N VAL A 257 0.14 10.64 32.16
CA VAL A 257 0.12 9.22 31.82
C VAL A 257 0.57 8.36 33.00
N THR A 258 1.54 8.84 33.78
CA THR A 258 2.12 8.09 34.91
C THR A 258 1.20 8.10 36.13
N GLN A 259 0.34 9.12 36.26
CA GLN A 259 -0.61 9.27 37.36
C GLN A 259 -1.96 8.59 37.09
N ALA A 260 -2.23 8.22 35.83
CA ALA A 260 -3.46 7.56 35.45
C ALA A 260 -3.59 6.17 36.09
N GLN A 261 -4.77 5.84 36.60
CA GLN A 261 -5.05 4.51 37.15
C GLN A 261 -5.01 3.47 36.02
N PRO A 262 -4.14 2.46 36.07
CA PRO A 262 -4.06 1.46 35.02
C PRO A 262 -5.41 0.75 34.83
N LEU A 263 -5.78 0.45 33.59
CA LEU A 263 -6.92 -0.39 33.24
C LEU A 263 -6.44 -1.71 32.62
N PRO A 264 -6.11 -2.74 33.44
CA PRO A 264 -5.64 -4.02 32.94
C PRO A 264 -6.66 -4.68 32.02
N GLY A 265 -6.22 -5.16 30.86
CA GLY A 265 -7.08 -5.85 29.91
C GLY A 265 -8.04 -4.96 29.11
N TRP A 266 -8.00 -3.63 29.30
CA TRP A 266 -8.82 -2.67 28.54
C TRP A 266 -8.77 -2.88 27.02
N PRO A 267 -7.59 -3.04 26.37
CA PRO A 267 -7.54 -3.30 24.93
C PRO A 267 -8.40 -4.48 24.47
N ASN A 268 -8.35 -5.58 25.21
CA ASN A 268 -9.07 -6.81 24.89
C ASN A 268 -10.58 -6.64 25.13
N GLN A 269 -10.97 -6.00 26.24
CA GLN A 269 -12.38 -5.75 26.54
C GLN A 269 -13.05 -4.90 25.45
N GLN A 270 -12.42 -3.79 25.07
CA GLN A 270 -12.93 -2.91 24.03
C GLN A 270 -12.93 -3.57 22.65
N LEU A 271 -11.94 -4.43 22.36
CA LEU A 271 -11.95 -5.23 21.13
C LEU A 271 -13.15 -6.18 21.08
N GLN A 272 -13.48 -6.85 22.19
CA GLN A 272 -14.67 -7.72 22.22
C GLN A 272 -15.97 -6.94 22.01
N ALA A 273 -16.08 -5.74 22.60
CA ALA A 273 -17.20 -4.84 22.35
C ALA A 273 -17.30 -4.44 20.87
N ALA A 274 -16.19 -4.05 20.24
CA ALA A 274 -16.14 -3.73 18.81
C ALA A 274 -16.55 -4.93 17.93
N ARG A 275 -16.09 -6.13 18.27
CA ARG A 275 -16.40 -7.36 17.52
C ARG A 275 -17.88 -7.75 17.63
N ALA A 276 -18.52 -7.45 18.75
CA ALA A 276 -19.93 -7.76 19.00
C ALA A 276 -20.90 -6.90 18.18
N ILE A 277 -20.48 -5.71 17.75
CA ILE A 277 -21.30 -4.77 16.97
C ILE A 277 -20.96 -4.76 15.47
N ARG A 278 -20.16 -5.72 14.99
CA ARG A 278 -19.83 -5.86 13.56
C ARG A 278 -21.12 -6.07 12.76
N VAL A 279 -21.28 -5.32 11.69
CA VAL A 279 -22.45 -5.43 10.79
C VAL A 279 -22.04 -6.01 9.44
N ASP A 280 -22.96 -6.71 8.77
CA ASP A 280 -22.76 -7.12 7.37
C ASP A 280 -22.75 -5.92 6.43
N ARG A 281 -22.22 -6.12 5.22
CA ARG A 281 -22.17 -5.08 4.18
C ARG A 281 -23.56 -4.80 3.53
N SER A 282 -24.62 -5.53 3.92
CA SER A 282 -25.77 -5.87 3.07
C SER A 282 -26.56 -4.70 2.43
N GLU A 283 -26.66 -4.82 1.10
CA GLU A 283 -27.71 -4.53 0.10
C GLU A 283 -28.31 -3.13 -0.08
N GLU A 284 -28.49 -2.31 0.95
CA GLU A 284 -29.09 -0.96 0.79
C GLU A 284 -28.02 0.13 0.68
N GLY A 285 -27.53 0.37 -0.55
CA GLY A 285 -26.91 1.65 -0.94
C GLY A 285 -25.56 2.04 -0.31
N ARG A 286 -24.94 1.21 0.54
CA ARG A 286 -23.68 1.55 1.23
C ARG A 286 -22.44 0.86 0.67
N GLU A 287 -22.40 0.66 -0.63
CA GLU A 287 -21.39 -0.16 -1.27
C GLU A 287 -20.07 0.57 -1.60
N ARG A 288 -19.67 1.50 -0.74
CA ARG A 288 -18.46 2.29 -0.95
C ARG A 288 -17.23 1.54 -0.48
N SER A 289 -16.05 2.12 -0.73
CA SER A 289 -14.73 1.59 -0.32
C SER A 289 -14.54 1.62 1.21
N VAL A 290 -15.41 0.90 1.91
CA VAL A 290 -15.37 0.62 3.33
C VAL A 290 -14.58 -0.68 3.49
N LEU A 291 -13.62 -0.71 4.39
CA LEU A 291 -12.82 -1.90 4.69
C LEU A 291 -13.73 -3.07 5.04
N GLY A 292 -13.75 -4.15 4.25
CA GLY A 292 -14.55 -5.34 4.55
C GLY A 292 -13.75 -6.63 4.39
N LEU A 293 -12.93 -6.70 3.34
CA LEU A 293 -12.14 -7.85 2.98
C LEU A 293 -10.72 -7.40 2.67
N TYR A 294 -9.71 -8.18 3.02
CA TYR A 294 -8.39 -8.07 2.40
C TYR A 294 -7.83 -9.44 2.10
N CYS A 295 -6.97 -9.48 1.09
CA CYS A 295 -6.18 -10.64 0.74
C CYS A 295 -4.71 -10.24 0.72
N CYS A 296 -3.90 -10.95 1.52
CA CYS A 296 -2.47 -10.82 1.57
C CYS A 296 -1.84 -12.13 1.06
N VAL A 297 -0.90 -12.04 0.12
CA VAL A 297 -0.19 -13.21 -0.41
C VAL A 297 1.28 -13.05 -0.06
N ASN A 298 1.75 -13.91 0.84
CA ASN A 298 3.14 -14.00 1.23
C ASN A 298 3.82 -15.14 0.47
N PHE A 299 5.02 -14.93 -0.05
CA PHE A 299 5.78 -15.96 -0.75
C PHE A 299 7.28 -15.67 -0.72
N LYS A 300 8.08 -16.68 -1.07
CA LYS A 300 9.53 -16.58 -1.16
C LYS A 300 9.96 -16.48 -2.62
N LEU A 301 10.68 -15.42 -2.95
CA LEU A 301 11.37 -15.26 -4.23
C LEU A 301 12.72 -15.97 -4.15
N ARG A 302 12.91 -17.02 -4.95
CA ARG A 302 14.17 -17.77 -5.06
C ARG A 302 14.84 -17.48 -6.38
N PHE A 303 16.02 -16.87 -6.33
CA PHE A 303 16.84 -16.67 -7.52
C PHE A 303 17.62 -17.94 -7.86
N THR A 304 17.66 -18.28 -9.15
CA THR A 304 18.29 -19.51 -9.64
C THR A 304 19.82 -19.39 -9.71
N ASP A 305 20.31 -18.21 -10.08
CA ASP A 305 21.73 -17.86 -10.18
C ASP A 305 21.96 -16.45 -9.62
N LEU A 306 22.47 -15.52 -10.43
CA LEU A 306 22.89 -14.19 -10.02
C LEU A 306 21.72 -13.21 -9.98
N PHE A 307 21.68 -12.35 -8.96
CA PHE A 307 20.70 -11.29 -8.81
C PHE A 307 21.38 -9.98 -8.41
N LEU A 308 20.96 -8.88 -9.03
CA LEU A 308 21.46 -7.55 -8.69
C LEU A 308 20.33 -6.53 -8.79
N ALA A 309 19.96 -5.93 -7.66
CA ALA A 309 19.19 -4.70 -7.64
C ALA A 309 20.18 -3.56 -7.45
N ASN A 310 20.55 -2.86 -8.52
CA ASN A 310 21.63 -1.88 -8.46
C ASN A 310 21.26 -0.68 -7.57
N ASP A 311 22.13 -0.35 -6.62
CA ASP A 311 22.04 0.82 -5.76
C ASP A 311 23.28 1.71 -5.92
N PRO A 312 23.12 2.97 -6.40
CA PRO A 312 24.25 3.85 -6.65
C PRO A 312 25.04 4.24 -5.40
N VAL A 313 24.37 4.36 -4.24
CA VAL A 313 25.04 4.72 -2.98
C VAL A 313 25.94 3.58 -2.52
N THR A 314 25.44 2.35 -2.56
CA THR A 314 26.22 1.15 -2.24
C THR A 314 27.35 0.94 -3.23
N ALA A 315 27.10 1.16 -4.52
CA ALA A 315 28.13 1.08 -5.57
C ALA A 315 29.30 2.04 -5.27
N LEU A 316 28.98 3.31 -4.99
CA LEU A 316 29.98 4.33 -4.62
C LEU A 316 30.80 3.96 -3.39
N LEU A 317 30.17 3.38 -2.36
CA LEU A 317 30.85 3.02 -1.11
C LEU A 317 31.61 1.69 -1.17
N SER A 318 31.29 0.82 -2.12
CA SER A 318 31.93 -0.50 -2.29
C SER A 318 32.99 -0.54 -3.39
N ASP A 319 33.19 0.56 -4.11
CA ASP A 319 34.13 0.68 -5.25
C ASP A 319 33.78 -0.23 -6.44
N PHE A 320 32.52 -0.68 -6.55
CA PHE A 320 31.98 -1.38 -7.72
C PHE A 320 31.08 -0.44 -8.54
N ASP A 321 31.05 -0.59 -9.86
CA ASP A 321 30.13 0.16 -10.73
C ASP A 321 28.66 -0.22 -10.46
N HIS A 322 28.42 -1.47 -10.08
CA HIS A 322 27.09 -1.97 -9.72
C HIS A 322 27.08 -2.85 -8.46
N ALA A 323 26.36 -2.41 -7.43
CA ALA A 323 26.26 -3.09 -6.15
C ALA A 323 24.79 -3.27 -5.71
N PRO A 324 24.47 -4.26 -4.86
CA PRO A 324 23.10 -4.56 -4.48
C PRO A 324 22.54 -3.52 -3.52
N LEU A 325 21.24 -3.25 -3.63
CA LEU A 325 20.50 -2.44 -2.67
C LEU A 325 20.46 -3.12 -1.30
N VAL A 326 21.01 -2.42 -0.31
CA VAL A 326 21.01 -2.81 1.11
C VAL A 326 20.20 -1.82 1.94
N GLU A 327 19.67 -2.29 3.05
CA GLU A 327 18.85 -1.44 3.94
C GLU A 327 19.63 -0.28 4.55
N PHE A 328 20.92 -0.43 4.82
CA PHE A 328 21.79 0.67 5.23
C PHE A 328 23.24 0.31 4.92
N MET A 329 24.10 1.32 4.78
CA MET A 329 25.54 1.10 4.63
C MET A 329 26.29 2.04 5.57
N THR A 330 27.14 1.47 6.42
CA THR A 330 27.99 2.21 7.36
C THR A 330 29.44 1.81 7.19
N PHE A 331 30.37 2.57 7.77
CA PHE A 331 31.79 2.17 7.86
C PHE A 331 31.99 0.83 8.57
N ALA A 332 31.03 0.38 9.39
CA ALA A 332 31.07 -0.91 10.09
C ALA A 332 30.53 -2.08 9.24
N GLY A 333 29.95 -1.80 8.06
CA GLY A 333 29.38 -2.81 7.17
C GLY A 333 28.00 -2.43 6.62
N ALA A 334 27.51 -3.28 5.71
CA ALA A 334 26.19 -3.16 5.09
C ALA A 334 25.12 -3.94 5.86
N GLY A 335 23.90 -3.39 5.87
CA GLY A 335 22.69 -4.07 6.31
C GLY A 335 22.26 -5.17 5.31
N PRO A 336 21.15 -5.86 5.59
CA PRO A 336 20.65 -6.91 4.70
C PRO A 336 20.25 -6.35 3.33
N ALA A 337 20.44 -7.14 2.27
CA ALA A 337 19.92 -6.81 0.94
C ALA A 337 18.40 -6.78 0.95
N ILE A 338 17.84 -5.94 0.09
CA ILE A 338 16.39 -5.74 -0.02
C ILE A 338 16.00 -5.53 -1.48
N ILE A 339 14.86 -6.10 -1.87
CA ILE A 339 14.19 -5.71 -3.11
C ILE A 339 13.14 -4.67 -2.75
N SER A 340 13.28 -3.45 -3.27
CA SER A 340 12.29 -2.40 -2.99
C SER A 340 10.92 -2.77 -3.57
N GLY A 341 9.87 -2.50 -2.80
CA GLY A 341 8.49 -2.78 -3.18
C GLY A 341 8.09 -2.04 -4.45
N SER A 342 8.63 -0.84 -4.67
CA SER A 342 8.49 -0.06 -5.90
C SER A 342 9.04 -0.80 -7.14
N SER A 343 10.21 -1.43 -7.01
CA SER A 343 10.84 -2.20 -8.09
C SER A 343 10.07 -3.49 -8.38
N LEU A 344 9.71 -4.24 -7.34
CA LEU A 344 8.90 -5.45 -7.47
C LEU A 344 7.56 -5.14 -8.14
N ARG A 345 6.88 -4.07 -7.68
CA ARG A 345 5.64 -3.56 -8.28
C ARG A 345 5.82 -3.16 -9.74
N GLY A 346 6.94 -2.52 -10.09
CA GLY A 346 7.24 -2.10 -11.47
C GLY A 346 7.31 -3.29 -12.42
N VAL A 347 8.03 -4.35 -12.03
CA VAL A 347 8.14 -5.58 -12.82
C VAL A 347 6.81 -6.33 -12.87
N MET A 348 6.12 -6.44 -11.75
CA MET A 348 4.79 -7.06 -11.66
C MET A 348 3.78 -6.35 -12.57
N ARG A 349 3.76 -5.01 -12.55
CA ARG A 349 2.95 -4.20 -13.45
C ARG A 349 3.28 -4.48 -14.90
N SER A 350 4.56 -4.47 -15.28
CA SER A 350 4.96 -4.76 -16.67
C SER A 350 4.49 -6.14 -17.13
N ARG A 351 4.61 -7.16 -16.28
CA ARG A 351 4.11 -8.52 -16.61
C ARG A 351 2.59 -8.56 -16.70
N ALA A 352 1.90 -7.92 -15.76
CA ALA A 352 0.44 -7.83 -15.74
C ALA A 352 -0.09 -7.13 -17.01
N GLU A 353 0.50 -6.00 -17.41
CA GLU A 353 0.18 -5.28 -18.64
C GLU A 353 0.37 -6.17 -19.87
N LYS A 354 1.45 -6.96 -19.92
CA LYS A 354 1.67 -7.94 -21.00
C LYS A 354 0.56 -8.99 -21.07
N ILE A 355 0.12 -9.53 -19.92
CA ILE A 355 -1.00 -10.49 -19.86
C ILE A 355 -2.27 -9.86 -20.42
N ALA A 356 -2.66 -8.69 -19.91
CA ALA A 356 -3.87 -7.99 -20.30
C ALA A 356 -3.88 -7.64 -21.80
N ARG A 357 -2.75 -7.11 -22.32
CA ARG A 357 -2.60 -6.79 -23.74
C ARG A 357 -2.64 -8.03 -24.64
N THR A 358 -2.10 -9.16 -24.18
CA THR A 358 -2.18 -10.43 -24.92
C THR A 358 -3.64 -10.86 -25.06
N LEU A 359 -4.41 -10.85 -23.97
CA LEU A 359 -5.83 -11.20 -23.97
C LEU A 359 -6.65 -10.28 -24.88
N ALA A 360 -6.49 -8.97 -24.72
CA ALA A 360 -7.17 -7.98 -25.56
C ALA A 360 -6.86 -8.21 -27.05
N THR A 361 -5.58 -8.37 -27.40
CA THR A 361 -5.16 -8.60 -28.78
C THR A 361 -5.77 -9.87 -29.36
N ALA A 362 -5.73 -10.98 -28.60
CA ALA A 362 -6.27 -12.25 -29.05
C ALA A 362 -7.77 -12.17 -29.34
N HIS A 363 -8.53 -11.45 -28.50
CA HIS A 363 -9.96 -11.24 -28.68
C HIS A 363 -10.28 -10.38 -29.91
N TRP A 364 -9.67 -9.18 -30.01
CA TRP A 364 -10.00 -8.22 -31.07
C TRP A 364 -9.47 -8.61 -32.45
N HIS A 365 -8.37 -9.36 -32.51
CA HIS A 365 -7.89 -9.93 -33.77
C HIS A 365 -8.84 -11.00 -34.33
N GLN A 366 -9.64 -11.66 -33.48
CA GLN A 366 -10.62 -12.66 -33.92
C GLN A 366 -11.99 -12.04 -34.28
N ALA A 367 -12.32 -10.88 -33.69
CA ALA A 367 -13.62 -10.24 -33.85
C ALA A 367 -13.76 -9.38 -35.13
N ASP A 368 -12.68 -8.84 -35.68
CA ASP A 368 -12.71 -7.85 -36.76
C ASP A 368 -11.79 -8.16 -37.96
N ASN A 369 -12.02 -7.47 -39.08
CA ASN A 369 -11.13 -7.52 -40.25
C ASN A 369 -9.70 -7.11 -39.83
N PRO A 370 -8.64 -7.90 -40.12
CA PRO A 370 -7.26 -7.61 -39.73
C PRO A 370 -6.77 -6.19 -40.07
N LYS A 371 -7.38 -5.55 -41.09
CA LYS A 371 -7.10 -4.18 -41.50
C LYS A 371 -7.45 -3.11 -40.44
N HIS A 372 -8.30 -3.41 -39.46
CA HIS A 372 -8.71 -2.49 -38.37
C HIS A 372 -8.24 -2.96 -36.98
N ALA A 373 -7.48 -4.06 -36.89
CA ALA A 373 -7.03 -4.63 -35.63
C ALA A 373 -6.22 -3.64 -34.77
N PHE A 374 -5.43 -2.78 -35.42
CA PHE A 374 -4.64 -1.74 -34.76
C PHE A 374 -5.51 -0.64 -34.14
N ASP A 375 -6.43 -0.06 -34.91
CA ASP A 375 -7.34 1.00 -34.44
C ASP A 375 -8.18 0.50 -33.26
N ASN A 376 -8.67 -0.75 -33.34
CA ASN A 376 -9.40 -1.40 -32.24
C ASN A 376 -8.54 -1.65 -31.01
N TYR A 377 -7.29 -2.08 -31.17
CA TYR A 377 -6.39 -2.31 -30.05
C TYR A 377 -6.13 -1.03 -29.26
N VAL A 378 -5.89 0.08 -29.95
CA VAL A 378 -5.61 1.37 -29.31
C VAL A 378 -6.78 1.86 -28.47
N MET A 379 -7.99 1.79 -29.03
CA MET A 379 -9.22 2.21 -28.35
C MET A 379 -9.62 1.26 -27.21
N ARG A 380 -9.10 0.04 -27.18
CA ARG A 380 -9.50 -1.00 -26.20
C ARG A 380 -8.32 -1.56 -25.40
N CYS A 381 -7.20 -0.84 -25.35
CA CYS A 381 -6.02 -1.28 -24.63
C CYS A 381 -6.21 -1.13 -23.11
N PRO A 382 -6.18 -2.22 -22.31
CA PRO A 382 -6.43 -2.17 -20.87
C PRO A 382 -5.27 -1.59 -20.04
N ALA A 383 -4.20 -1.14 -20.69
CA ALA A 383 -2.99 -0.64 -20.05
C ALA A 383 -2.42 0.56 -20.83
N CYS A 384 -2.22 1.69 -20.17
CA CYS A 384 -1.43 2.79 -20.69
C CYS A 384 0.08 2.53 -20.54
N ASP A 385 0.89 3.35 -21.20
CA ASP A 385 2.32 3.49 -20.95
C ASP A 385 2.55 4.57 -19.90
N VAL A 386 2.95 4.15 -18.71
CA VAL A 386 3.10 5.03 -17.54
C VAL A 386 4.30 5.97 -17.63
N VAL A 387 5.28 5.67 -18.48
CA VAL A 387 6.49 6.48 -18.65
C VAL A 387 6.41 7.41 -19.86
N ASN A 388 5.47 7.17 -20.76
CA ASN A 388 5.24 8.06 -21.88
C ASN A 388 4.26 9.18 -21.50
N SER A 389 4.79 10.37 -21.24
CA SER A 389 4.01 11.55 -20.87
C SER A 389 3.78 12.53 -22.02
N GLN A 390 4.13 12.17 -23.26
CA GLN A 390 3.93 13.04 -24.42
C GLN A 390 2.44 13.06 -24.81
N ASP A 391 1.83 14.24 -24.79
CA ASP A 391 0.45 14.43 -25.22
C ASP A 391 0.29 14.06 -26.71
N GLY A 392 -0.85 13.46 -27.05
CA GLY A 392 -1.12 12.90 -28.39
C GLY A 392 -0.36 11.61 -28.75
N SER A 393 0.55 11.14 -27.89
CA SER A 393 1.32 9.93 -28.19
C SER A 393 0.54 8.63 -27.95
N PRO A 394 0.82 7.58 -28.75
CA PRO A 394 0.33 6.24 -28.56
C PRO A 394 0.37 5.76 -27.12
N LEU A 395 -0.79 5.36 -26.59
CA LEU A 395 -0.92 4.80 -25.25
C LEU A 395 -0.28 5.67 -24.14
N ALA A 396 -0.17 7.00 -24.33
CA ALA A 396 0.32 7.91 -23.30
C ALA A 396 -0.32 7.64 -21.93
N SER A 397 0.42 7.98 -20.87
CA SER A 397 -0.03 7.74 -19.51
C SER A 397 -1.44 8.31 -19.32
N CYS A 398 -2.31 7.58 -18.60
CA CYS A 398 -3.68 8.05 -18.34
C CYS A 398 -3.66 9.46 -17.76
N ASP A 399 -2.65 9.80 -16.95
CA ASP A 399 -2.47 11.11 -16.36
C ASP A 399 -2.27 12.22 -17.39
N SER A 400 -1.36 12.00 -18.34
CA SER A 400 -1.04 12.95 -19.41
C SER A 400 -2.22 13.21 -20.36
N ARG A 401 -3.23 12.35 -20.34
CA ARG A 401 -4.45 12.46 -21.16
C ARG A 401 -5.58 13.21 -20.46
N LEU A 402 -5.44 13.54 -19.17
CA LEU A 402 -6.47 14.24 -18.42
C LEU A 402 -6.34 15.74 -18.58
N ASN A 403 -7.35 16.37 -19.19
CA ASN A 403 -7.53 17.82 -19.11
C ASN A 403 -8.26 18.22 -17.80
N ILE A 404 -7.80 17.68 -16.68
CA ILE A 404 -8.34 17.93 -15.34
C ILE A 404 -7.21 18.55 -14.51
N PRO A 405 -7.41 19.72 -13.89
CA PRO A 405 -6.41 20.32 -12.99
C PRO A 405 -5.94 19.31 -11.92
N THR A 406 -4.68 19.36 -11.52
CA THR A 406 -4.11 18.48 -10.47
C THR A 406 -4.80 18.62 -9.11
N THR A 407 -5.52 19.72 -8.90
CA THR A 407 -6.29 20.02 -7.69
C THR A 407 -7.67 19.36 -7.64
N LYS A 408 -8.14 18.74 -8.73
CA LYS A 408 -9.44 18.07 -8.79
C LYS A 408 -9.29 16.56 -8.93
N GLU A 409 -10.12 15.82 -8.22
CA GLU A 409 -10.20 14.38 -8.35
C GLU A 409 -10.68 14.00 -9.75
N ALA A 410 -9.99 13.03 -10.36
CA ALA A 410 -10.35 12.51 -11.66
C ALA A 410 -11.36 11.35 -11.49
N PRO A 411 -12.43 11.29 -12.30
CA PRO A 411 -13.40 10.19 -12.26
C PRO A 411 -12.73 8.83 -12.44
N GLU A 412 -13.30 7.77 -11.88
CA GLU A 412 -12.69 6.45 -11.89
C GLU A 412 -12.53 5.90 -13.32
N GLU A 413 -13.48 6.19 -14.19
CA GLU A 413 -13.62 5.59 -15.53
C GLU A 413 -12.49 6.04 -16.49
N VAL A 414 -11.85 7.17 -16.21
CA VAL A 414 -10.78 7.72 -17.06
C VAL A 414 -9.48 6.90 -17.00
N PHE A 415 -9.34 6.03 -15.99
CA PHE A 415 -8.13 5.24 -15.79
C PHE A 415 -8.22 3.89 -16.51
N CYS A 416 -7.10 3.43 -17.08
CA CYS A 416 -7.02 2.06 -17.60
C CYS A 416 -6.95 1.04 -16.48
N LEU A 417 -7.30 -0.23 -16.76
CA LEU A 417 -7.31 -1.30 -15.75
C LEU A 417 -5.96 -1.41 -15.01
N SER A 418 -4.83 -1.24 -15.72
CA SER A 418 -3.50 -1.20 -15.08
C SER A 418 -3.37 -0.08 -14.06
N CYS A 419 -3.90 1.12 -14.34
CA CYS A 419 -3.93 2.23 -13.40
C CYS A 419 -4.92 2.05 -12.24
N HIS A 420 -6.00 1.26 -12.40
CA HIS A 420 -6.84 0.89 -11.26
C HIS A 420 -6.08 0.01 -10.26
N LEU A 421 -5.45 -1.07 -10.76
CA LEU A 421 -4.79 -2.04 -9.89
C LEU A 421 -3.46 -1.51 -9.35
N PHE A 422 -2.63 -0.97 -10.24
CA PHE A 422 -1.28 -0.48 -9.93
C PHE A 422 -1.18 1.04 -9.82
N GLY A 423 -2.27 1.80 -9.70
CA GLY A 423 -2.25 3.25 -9.50
C GLY A 423 -1.69 4.09 -10.67
N SER A 424 -1.70 5.41 -10.48
CA SER A 424 -1.17 6.44 -11.38
C SER A 424 -0.50 7.57 -10.58
N GLN A 425 -0.18 8.71 -11.20
CA GLN A 425 0.30 9.88 -10.48
C GLN A 425 -0.81 10.53 -9.63
N ARG A 426 -2.06 10.49 -10.10
CA ARG A 426 -3.24 11.04 -9.40
C ARG A 426 -3.99 10.04 -8.52
N ARG A 427 -3.78 8.73 -8.73
CA ARG A 427 -4.52 7.68 -8.05
C ARG A 427 -3.60 6.72 -7.32
N GLY A 428 -3.88 6.47 -6.04
CA GLY A 428 -3.20 5.46 -5.24
C GLY A 428 -3.35 4.05 -5.82
N SER A 429 -2.34 3.21 -5.60
CA SER A 429 -2.37 1.79 -6.01
C SER A 429 -3.34 1.01 -5.13
N ARG A 430 -4.12 0.10 -5.72
CA ARG A 430 -4.92 -0.88 -4.96
C ARG A 430 -4.12 -2.11 -4.56
N LEU A 431 -3.25 -2.60 -5.45
CA LEU A 431 -2.26 -3.63 -5.13
C LEU A 431 -1.09 -2.97 -4.41
N TRP A 432 -0.90 -3.38 -3.17
CA TRP A 432 0.19 -2.95 -2.32
C TRP A 432 1.29 -3.98 -2.36
N VAL A 433 2.52 -3.52 -2.61
CA VAL A 433 3.68 -4.39 -2.74
C VAL A 433 4.69 -3.98 -1.69
N GLN A 434 4.95 -4.86 -0.74
CA GLN A 434 5.88 -4.58 0.36
C GLN A 434 7.33 -4.68 -0.10
N ASP A 435 8.22 -3.97 0.58
CA ASP A 435 9.64 -4.24 0.47
C ASP A 435 9.89 -5.71 0.80
N ALA A 436 10.75 -6.34 0.01
CA ALA A 436 11.05 -7.76 0.13
C ALA A 436 12.46 -7.95 0.73
N PRO A 437 12.57 -8.13 2.06
CA PRO A 437 13.85 -8.36 2.73
C PRO A 437 14.41 -9.75 2.43
N LEU A 438 15.73 -9.91 2.61
CA LEU A 438 16.41 -11.19 2.48
C LEU A 438 15.85 -12.23 3.48
N ASP A 439 15.68 -13.47 3.02
CA ASP A 439 15.13 -14.60 3.78
C ASP A 439 16.18 -15.19 4.74
N ASP A 440 16.11 -14.79 6.01
CA ASP A 440 16.77 -15.38 7.19
C ASP A 440 18.30 -15.60 7.15
N GLN A 441 19.06 -14.68 6.53
CA GLN A 441 20.51 -14.56 6.78
C GLN A 441 20.95 -13.09 6.77
N LYS A 442 21.86 -12.71 7.68
CA LYS A 442 22.76 -11.57 7.41
C LYS A 442 23.60 -11.97 6.20
N LEU A 443 23.74 -11.08 5.22
CA LEU A 443 24.69 -11.29 4.13
C LEU A 443 26.07 -11.58 4.74
N ASP A 444 26.67 -12.70 4.36
CA ASP A 444 28.11 -12.85 4.47
C ASP A 444 28.73 -12.34 3.16
N THR A 445 29.96 -11.87 3.22
CA THR A 445 30.78 -11.53 2.06
C THR A 445 30.87 -12.66 1.02
N SER A 446 30.62 -13.91 1.41
CA SER A 446 30.51 -15.06 0.50
C SER A 446 29.27 -15.04 -0.40
N ASP A 447 28.26 -14.22 -0.10
CA ASP A 447 27.03 -14.11 -0.89
C ASP A 447 27.18 -13.17 -2.09
N TRP A 448 28.26 -12.39 -2.13
CA TRP A 448 28.59 -11.41 -3.16
C TRP A 448 29.61 -12.01 -4.12
N GLN A 449 29.32 -11.98 -5.40
CA GLN A 449 30.26 -12.45 -6.42
C GLN A 449 30.72 -11.26 -7.26
N ALA A 450 31.95 -10.80 -7.05
CA ALA A 450 32.59 -9.83 -7.93
C ALA A 450 32.70 -10.40 -9.36
N GLN A 451 32.21 -9.65 -10.34
CA GLN A 451 32.25 -10.01 -11.75
C GLN A 451 32.69 -8.82 -12.60
N ASP A 452 33.77 -9.03 -13.35
CA ASP A 452 34.22 -8.10 -14.38
C ASP A 452 33.46 -8.32 -15.69
N PHE A 453 33.02 -7.23 -16.30
CA PHE A 453 32.47 -7.23 -17.64
C PHE A 453 33.40 -6.46 -18.58
N LEU A 454 33.88 -7.15 -19.61
CA LEU A 454 34.63 -6.53 -20.70
C LEU A 454 33.77 -6.58 -21.96
N ALA A 455 33.34 -5.43 -22.45
CA ALA A 455 32.72 -5.36 -23.77
C ALA A 455 33.77 -5.73 -24.83
N ILE A 456 33.44 -6.65 -25.74
CA ILE A 456 34.31 -7.03 -26.84
C ILE A 456 33.95 -6.18 -28.07
N ASP A 457 34.95 -5.50 -28.63
CA ASP A 457 34.82 -4.83 -29.92
C ASP A 457 34.66 -5.91 -31.00
N ARG A 458 33.51 -5.89 -31.69
CA ARG A 458 33.13 -6.93 -32.66
C ARG A 458 33.96 -6.88 -33.95
N PHE A 459 34.66 -5.77 -34.21
CA PHE A 459 35.52 -5.59 -35.38
C PHE A 459 36.95 -6.05 -35.09
N THR A 460 37.49 -5.68 -33.93
CA THR A 460 38.89 -6.00 -33.56
C THR A 460 39.03 -7.33 -32.81
N GLY A 461 37.95 -7.86 -32.22
CA GLY A 461 37.99 -9.04 -31.36
C GLY A 461 38.65 -8.82 -30.00
N GLY A 462 39.16 -7.61 -29.73
CA GLY A 462 39.75 -7.20 -28.46
C GLY A 462 38.72 -6.55 -27.51
N GLY A 463 39.17 -6.20 -26.30
CA GLY A 463 38.35 -5.42 -25.37
C GLY A 463 38.10 -4.00 -25.88
N LEU A 464 36.85 -3.55 -25.83
CA LEU A 464 36.44 -2.19 -26.19
C LEU A 464 36.94 -1.23 -25.09
N HIS A 465 37.77 -0.26 -25.49
CA HIS A 465 38.37 0.70 -24.58
C HIS A 465 37.30 1.55 -23.87
N GLY A 466 37.39 1.66 -22.54
CA GLY A 466 36.46 2.44 -21.72
C GLY A 466 35.10 1.79 -21.45
N ALA A 467 34.90 0.53 -21.84
CA ALA A 467 33.65 -0.21 -21.62
C ALA A 467 33.84 -1.41 -20.67
N LYS A 468 34.87 -1.34 -19.80
CA LYS A 468 35.00 -2.23 -18.65
C LYS A 468 34.14 -1.67 -17.53
N PHE A 469 33.30 -2.52 -16.95
CA PHE A 469 32.63 -2.23 -15.69
C PHE A 469 32.59 -3.49 -14.84
N ASP A 470 32.44 -3.35 -13.53
CA ASP A 470 32.30 -4.48 -12.63
C ASP A 470 30.94 -4.49 -11.91
N ALA A 471 30.61 -5.62 -11.30
CA ALA A 471 29.40 -5.76 -10.50
C ALA A 471 29.62 -6.74 -9.36
N ALA A 472 28.86 -6.55 -8.28
CA ALA A 472 28.81 -7.47 -7.15
C ALA A 472 27.40 -8.07 -6.96
N PRO A 473 26.89 -8.89 -7.90
CA PRO A 473 25.64 -9.60 -7.73
C PRO A 473 25.61 -10.52 -6.50
N LEU A 474 24.40 -10.75 -6.01
CA LEU A 474 24.08 -11.77 -5.03
C LEU A 474 23.91 -13.13 -5.71
N VAL A 475 24.46 -14.18 -5.10
CA VAL A 475 24.37 -15.56 -5.61
C VAL A 475 23.18 -16.28 -4.96
N LYS A 476 22.24 -16.77 -5.77
CA LYS A 476 21.11 -17.63 -5.34
C LYS A 476 20.30 -17.07 -4.17
N ALA A 477 20.20 -15.74 -4.12
CA ALA A 477 19.53 -15.02 -3.06
C ALA A 477 18.06 -15.41 -2.93
N ARG A 478 17.52 -15.23 -1.71
CA ARG A 478 16.13 -15.52 -1.38
C ARG A 478 15.52 -14.34 -0.65
N PHE A 479 14.33 -13.92 -1.05
CA PHE A 479 13.65 -12.78 -0.44
C PHE A 479 12.23 -13.14 -0.04
N LYS A 480 11.75 -12.58 1.07
CA LYS A 480 10.36 -12.70 1.52
C LYS A 480 9.55 -11.58 0.87
N ALA A 481 8.53 -11.90 0.08
CA ALA A 481 7.68 -10.92 -0.58
C ALA A 481 6.25 -11.01 -0.05
N SER A 482 5.58 -9.85 0.03
CA SER A 482 4.20 -9.75 0.49
C SER A 482 3.42 -8.77 -0.39
N LEU A 483 2.24 -9.21 -0.82
CA LEU A 483 1.30 -8.43 -1.65
C LEU A 483 -0.02 -8.30 -0.91
N THR A 484 -0.64 -7.13 -0.90
CA THR A 484 -1.94 -6.94 -0.26
C THR A 484 -2.92 -6.25 -1.20
N LEU A 485 -4.15 -6.78 -1.27
CA LEU A 485 -5.30 -6.15 -1.89
C LEU A 485 -6.37 -5.93 -0.83
N HIS A 486 -6.88 -4.69 -0.75
CA HIS A 486 -8.03 -4.35 0.06
C HIS A 486 -9.30 -4.35 -0.80
N ASP A 487 -10.34 -4.99 -0.29
CA ASP A 487 -11.65 -5.20 -0.92
C ASP A 487 -11.54 -5.69 -2.37
N PRO A 488 -10.81 -6.78 -2.63
CA PRO A 488 -10.50 -7.22 -3.99
C PRO A 488 -11.77 -7.60 -4.76
N LEU A 489 -11.81 -7.19 -6.04
CA LEU A 489 -12.83 -7.63 -6.99
C LEU A 489 -12.38 -8.92 -7.70
N PRO A 490 -13.31 -9.77 -8.17
CA PRO A 490 -12.98 -11.02 -8.86
C PRO A 490 -12.03 -10.84 -10.05
N TRP A 491 -12.20 -9.78 -10.85
CA TRP A 491 -11.31 -9.50 -11.99
C TRP A 491 -9.88 -9.14 -11.56
N GLU A 492 -9.70 -8.50 -10.40
CA GLU A 492 -8.38 -8.18 -9.85
C GLU A 492 -7.68 -9.43 -9.31
N LEU A 493 -8.44 -10.29 -8.63
CA LEU A 493 -7.95 -11.60 -8.19
C LEU A 493 -7.55 -12.47 -9.38
N GLY A 494 -8.30 -12.42 -10.48
CA GLY A 494 -7.99 -13.17 -11.70
C GLY A 494 -6.70 -12.68 -12.34
N TRP A 495 -6.50 -11.37 -12.37
CA TRP A 495 -5.26 -10.80 -12.89
C TRP A 495 -4.05 -11.12 -11.99
N LEU A 496 -4.22 -10.99 -10.67
CA LEU A 496 -3.20 -11.35 -9.69
C LEU A 496 -2.85 -12.83 -9.77
N ALA A 497 -3.84 -13.72 -9.92
CA ALA A 497 -3.65 -15.16 -10.08
C ALA A 497 -2.74 -15.49 -11.29
N LEU A 498 -3.05 -14.92 -12.47
CA LEU A 498 -2.21 -15.12 -13.67
C LEU A 498 -0.78 -14.61 -13.49
N LEU A 499 -0.63 -13.51 -12.75
CA LEU A 499 0.68 -12.93 -12.43
C LEU A 499 1.48 -13.80 -11.45
N LEU A 500 0.84 -14.32 -10.40
CA LEU A 500 1.47 -15.21 -9.42
C LEU A 500 1.86 -16.55 -10.05
N ARG A 501 1.02 -17.09 -10.95
CA ARG A 501 1.36 -18.24 -11.79
C ARG A 501 2.64 -17.98 -12.59
N ASP A 502 2.73 -16.83 -13.29
CA ASP A 502 3.91 -16.49 -14.08
C ASP A 502 5.17 -16.32 -13.23
N LEU A 503 5.04 -15.84 -11.98
CA LEU A 503 6.13 -15.78 -11.02
C LEU A 503 6.54 -17.18 -10.52
N ALA A 504 5.58 -18.06 -10.25
CA ALA A 504 5.85 -19.44 -9.83
C ALA A 504 6.55 -20.23 -10.94
N ASP A 505 6.14 -20.05 -12.18
CA ASP A 505 6.70 -20.72 -13.36
C ASP A 505 8.05 -20.13 -13.83
N GLY A 506 8.58 -19.13 -13.13
CA GLY A 506 9.84 -18.47 -13.49
C GLY A 506 9.81 -17.68 -14.80
N GLN A 507 8.64 -17.19 -15.21
CA GLN A 507 8.43 -16.42 -16.44
C GLN A 507 8.72 -14.92 -16.28
N VAL A 508 9.16 -14.51 -15.09
CA VAL A 508 9.47 -13.13 -14.73
C VAL A 508 10.95 -13.07 -14.36
N SER A 509 11.59 -11.95 -14.69
CA SER A 509 12.96 -11.65 -14.26
C SER A 509 12.97 -10.36 -13.45
N LEU A 510 13.77 -10.32 -12.38
CA LEU A 510 13.88 -9.18 -11.46
C LEU A 510 15.32 -8.66 -11.43
N GLY A 511 15.50 -7.35 -11.33
CA GLY A 511 16.81 -6.71 -11.20
C GLY A 511 17.50 -6.41 -12.53
N PHE A 512 18.75 -5.97 -12.42
CA PHE A 512 19.63 -5.61 -13.52
C PHE A 512 20.15 -6.86 -14.24
N GLY A 513 20.50 -6.70 -15.52
CA GLY A 513 21.25 -7.72 -16.26
C GLY A 513 20.44 -8.92 -16.71
N SER A 514 19.12 -8.82 -16.87
CA SER A 514 18.28 -9.92 -17.35
C SER A 514 18.75 -10.52 -18.68
N ALA A 515 19.21 -9.67 -19.62
CA ALA A 515 19.82 -10.09 -20.88
C ALA A 515 21.20 -10.77 -20.72
N LYS A 516 21.86 -10.57 -19.57
CA LYS A 516 23.15 -11.18 -19.19
C LYS A 516 22.96 -12.44 -18.33
N GLY A 517 21.72 -12.92 -18.19
CA GLY A 517 21.38 -14.13 -17.42
C GLY A 517 21.05 -13.89 -15.95
N TYR A 518 21.07 -12.63 -15.48
CA TYR A 518 20.74 -12.30 -14.09
C TYR A 518 19.22 -12.31 -13.87
N GLY A 519 18.83 -12.40 -12.61
CA GLY A 519 17.48 -12.05 -12.18
C GLY A 519 16.41 -13.10 -12.45
N ARG A 520 16.79 -14.31 -12.90
CA ARG A 520 15.88 -15.44 -13.04
C ARG A 520 15.38 -15.88 -11.68
N VAL A 521 14.08 -15.73 -11.45
CA VAL A 521 13.44 -15.90 -10.15
C VAL A 521 12.24 -16.83 -10.24
N GLN A 522 12.02 -17.63 -9.21
CA GLN A 522 10.80 -18.41 -9.02
C GLN A 522 10.17 -18.07 -7.67
N ALA A 523 8.86 -17.83 -7.65
CA ALA A 523 8.12 -17.68 -6.41
C ALA A 523 7.71 -19.05 -5.86
N THR A 524 7.89 -19.25 -4.55
CA THR A 524 7.64 -20.51 -3.85
C THR A 524 7.01 -20.25 -2.48
N HIS A 525 6.51 -21.27 -1.81
CA HIS A 525 5.96 -21.18 -0.44
C HIS A 525 4.86 -20.12 -0.31
N PHE A 526 3.85 -20.20 -1.18
CA PHE A 526 2.74 -19.26 -1.15
C PHE A 526 1.85 -19.50 0.07
N ASN A 527 1.62 -18.43 0.82
CA ASN A 527 0.72 -18.37 1.95
C ASN A 527 -0.30 -17.25 1.74
N TRP A 528 -1.57 -17.61 1.63
CA TRP A 528 -2.68 -16.70 1.44
C TRP A 528 -3.32 -16.38 2.79
N GLU A 529 -3.40 -15.10 3.12
CA GLU A 529 -4.00 -14.56 4.34
C GLU A 529 -5.23 -13.73 3.96
N ILE A 530 -6.40 -14.13 4.46
CA ILE A 530 -7.69 -13.58 4.07
C ILE A 530 -8.36 -13.07 5.32
N GLY A 531 -8.42 -11.75 5.46
CA GLY A 531 -9.12 -11.12 6.56
C GLY A 531 -10.49 -10.64 6.11
N PHE A 532 -11.54 -11.06 6.81
CA PHE A 532 -12.90 -10.55 6.63
C PHE A 532 -13.50 -10.09 7.96
N ILE A 533 -14.39 -9.08 7.96
CA ILE A 533 -15.05 -8.60 9.18
C ILE A 533 -16.26 -9.48 9.48
N THR A 534 -17.06 -9.80 8.47
CA THR A 534 -18.13 -10.78 8.57
C THR A 534 -18.04 -11.82 7.45
N PRO A 535 -18.58 -13.03 7.63
CA PRO A 535 -18.54 -14.07 6.59
C PRO A 535 -19.23 -13.68 5.26
N ALA A 536 -20.05 -12.63 5.26
CA ALA A 536 -20.67 -12.07 4.07
C ALA A 536 -19.64 -11.34 3.17
N ASP A 537 -18.55 -10.81 3.74
CA ASP A 537 -17.53 -10.06 3.00
C ASP A 537 -16.73 -10.92 2.00
N LEU A 538 -16.78 -12.25 2.11
CA LEU A 538 -16.16 -13.18 1.15
C LEU A 538 -16.85 -13.17 -0.23
N LYS A 539 -18.02 -12.52 -0.33
CA LYS A 539 -18.76 -12.28 -1.56
C LYS A 539 -18.81 -10.76 -1.81
N CYS A 540 -18.73 -10.36 -3.08
CA CYS A 540 -18.98 -8.99 -3.51
C CYS A 540 -20.10 -8.97 -4.56
N LYS A 541 -20.57 -7.78 -4.98
CA LYS A 541 -21.59 -7.66 -6.04
C LYS A 541 -21.17 -8.31 -7.36
N GLU A 542 -19.88 -8.31 -7.67
CA GLU A 542 -19.34 -8.90 -8.90
C GLU A 542 -19.15 -10.42 -8.82
N GLY A 543 -19.43 -11.04 -7.66
CA GLY A 543 -19.39 -12.49 -7.48
C GLY A 543 -18.61 -12.93 -6.24
N VAL A 544 -18.19 -14.20 -6.25
CA VAL A 544 -17.46 -14.81 -5.13
C VAL A 544 -15.99 -14.37 -5.16
N CYS A 545 -15.55 -13.65 -4.13
CA CYS A 545 -14.15 -13.27 -3.97
C CYS A 545 -13.33 -14.42 -3.40
N PHE A 546 -13.86 -15.17 -2.43
CA PHE A 546 -13.19 -16.32 -1.83
C PHE A 546 -14.19 -17.43 -1.49
N PRO A 547 -13.76 -18.71 -1.51
CA PRO A 547 -14.66 -19.84 -1.25
C PRO A 547 -15.07 -19.90 0.23
N ASP A 548 -16.22 -20.51 0.52
CA ASP A 548 -16.69 -20.66 1.91
C ASP A 548 -15.74 -21.52 2.78
N SER A 549 -14.86 -22.33 2.17
CA SER A 549 -13.83 -23.11 2.89
C SER A 549 -12.88 -22.24 3.72
N VAL A 550 -12.69 -20.97 3.33
CA VAL A 550 -11.90 -19.97 4.07
C VAL A 550 -12.41 -19.80 5.51
N LYS A 551 -13.71 -19.96 5.75
CA LYS A 551 -14.32 -19.76 7.08
C LYS A 551 -13.88 -20.82 8.09
N ALA A 552 -13.55 -22.03 7.65
CA ALA A 552 -13.32 -23.17 8.54
C ALA A 552 -12.09 -23.00 9.45
N ASN A 553 -11.08 -22.25 8.99
CA ASN A 553 -9.80 -22.06 9.69
C ASN A 553 -9.58 -20.61 10.12
N ALA A 554 -10.62 -19.78 10.14
CA ALA A 554 -10.49 -18.37 10.48
C ALA A 554 -10.32 -18.17 11.99
N VAL A 555 -9.32 -17.39 12.40
CA VAL A 555 -9.00 -17.07 13.79
C VAL A 555 -9.15 -15.56 14.01
N PRO A 556 -9.71 -15.10 15.14
CA PRO A 556 -9.79 -13.68 15.46
C PRO A 556 -8.42 -12.99 15.41
N SER A 557 -8.32 -11.88 14.67
CA SER A 557 -7.13 -11.03 14.58
C SER A 557 -7.57 -9.57 14.50
N GLY A 558 -7.55 -8.86 15.62
CA GLY A 558 -8.20 -7.54 15.73
C GLY A 558 -9.70 -7.65 15.43
N LEU A 559 -10.23 -6.71 14.65
CA LEU A 559 -11.62 -6.71 14.20
C LEU A 559 -11.92 -7.79 13.17
N TYR A 560 -10.91 -8.22 12.41
CA TYR A 560 -11.04 -9.24 11.38
C TYR A 560 -11.04 -10.64 11.96
N ASP A 561 -11.67 -11.55 11.21
CA ASP A 561 -11.40 -12.98 11.27
C ASP A 561 -10.40 -13.31 10.15
N LEU A 562 -9.25 -13.85 10.52
CA LEU A 562 -8.13 -14.12 9.62
C LEU A 562 -8.05 -15.61 9.32
N ALA A 563 -8.27 -15.96 8.06
CA ALA A 563 -8.02 -17.29 7.54
C ALA A 563 -6.66 -17.36 6.84
N THR A 564 -5.98 -18.48 6.98
CA THR A 564 -4.68 -18.74 6.35
C THR A 564 -4.76 -20.00 5.51
N ALA A 565 -4.30 -19.93 4.25
CA ALA A 565 -4.27 -21.05 3.32
C ALA A 565 -2.88 -21.17 2.68
N VAL A 566 -2.15 -22.22 3.03
CA VAL A 566 -0.82 -22.50 2.51
C VAL A 566 -0.94 -23.39 1.28
N SER A 567 -0.31 -22.98 0.18
CA SER A 567 -0.23 -23.79 -1.02
C SER A 567 0.79 -24.92 -0.84
N ALA A 568 0.48 -26.12 -1.37
CA ALA A 568 1.43 -27.23 -1.38
C ALA A 568 2.71 -26.85 -2.16
N GLU A 569 3.83 -27.51 -1.87
CA GLU A 569 5.10 -27.25 -2.56
C GLU A 569 4.94 -27.41 -4.08
N GLY A 570 5.44 -26.43 -4.85
CA GLY A 570 5.27 -26.36 -6.30
C GLY A 570 3.94 -25.74 -6.77
N ASN A 571 2.95 -25.58 -5.90
CA ASN A 571 1.69 -24.89 -6.22
C ASN A 571 1.72 -23.44 -5.72
N TRP A 572 1.13 -22.54 -6.49
CA TRP A 572 0.96 -21.14 -6.10
C TRP A 572 -0.42 -20.85 -5.49
N LEU A 573 -1.40 -21.71 -5.79
CA LEU A 573 -2.76 -21.65 -5.28
C LEU A 573 -3.11 -22.91 -4.46
N PRO A 574 -3.89 -22.79 -3.38
CA PRO A 574 -4.48 -23.94 -2.69
C PRO A 574 -5.29 -24.83 -3.66
N THR A 575 -5.20 -26.15 -3.50
CA THR A 575 -5.78 -27.11 -4.45
C THR A 575 -7.31 -27.01 -4.52
N ASP A 576 -7.97 -26.75 -3.39
CA ASP A 576 -9.42 -26.56 -3.30
C ASP A 576 -9.90 -25.23 -3.91
N TRP A 577 -8.99 -24.33 -4.27
CA TRP A 577 -9.32 -23.03 -4.84
C TRP A 577 -9.26 -22.98 -6.37
N GLN A 578 -8.89 -24.06 -7.05
CA GLN A 578 -8.76 -24.07 -8.51
C GLN A 578 -10.07 -23.64 -9.22
N THR A 579 -11.22 -24.12 -8.74
CA THR A 579 -12.54 -23.79 -9.31
C THR A 579 -12.85 -22.30 -9.18
N VAL A 580 -12.61 -21.70 -8.00
CA VAL A 580 -12.89 -20.28 -7.77
C VAL A 580 -11.85 -19.37 -8.45
N ALA A 581 -10.60 -19.82 -8.58
CA ALA A 581 -9.60 -19.05 -9.32
C ALA A 581 -9.89 -19.01 -10.83
N GLN A 582 -10.52 -20.05 -11.37
CA GLN A 582 -11.01 -20.02 -12.74
C GLN A 582 -12.12 -18.97 -12.91
N THR A 583 -13.07 -18.85 -11.97
CA THR A 583 -14.10 -17.81 -12.04
C THR A 583 -13.51 -16.40 -11.94
N TRP A 584 -12.45 -16.20 -11.15
CA TRP A 584 -11.71 -14.94 -11.12
C TRP A 584 -11.10 -14.60 -12.48
N VAL A 585 -10.47 -15.56 -13.15
CA VAL A 585 -9.87 -15.34 -14.46
C VAL A 585 -10.90 -15.12 -15.55
N ASP A 586 -12.04 -15.78 -15.48
CA ASP A 586 -13.14 -15.52 -16.42
C ASP A 586 -13.69 -14.10 -16.22
N ALA A 587 -13.83 -13.64 -14.96
CA ALA A 587 -14.17 -12.25 -14.66
C ALA A 587 -13.14 -11.26 -15.22
N PHE A 588 -11.85 -11.56 -15.09
CA PHE A 588 -10.78 -10.75 -15.68
C PHE A 588 -10.83 -10.70 -17.22
N LYS A 589 -10.99 -11.86 -17.87
CA LYS A 589 -11.15 -11.94 -19.33
C LYS A 589 -12.33 -11.12 -19.79
N ASN A 590 -13.49 -11.27 -19.14
CA ASN A 590 -14.68 -10.49 -19.45
C ASN A 590 -14.44 -8.98 -19.31
N LYS A 591 -13.77 -8.56 -18.22
CA LYS A 591 -13.43 -7.15 -17.99
C LYS A 591 -12.51 -6.60 -19.08
N VAL A 592 -11.52 -7.38 -19.54
CA VAL A 592 -10.62 -6.99 -20.65
C VAL A 592 -11.37 -6.94 -21.98
N HIS A 593 -12.24 -7.91 -22.26
CA HIS A 593 -13.02 -7.95 -23.51
C HIS A 593 -14.09 -6.85 -23.58
N SER A 594 -14.61 -6.38 -22.45
CA SER A 594 -15.57 -5.28 -22.41
C SER A 594 -14.91 -3.91 -22.23
N TYR A 595 -13.57 -3.84 -22.16
CA TYR A 595 -12.87 -2.58 -21.87
C TYR A 595 -12.81 -1.70 -23.12
N GLU A 596 -13.28 -0.46 -22.98
CA GLU A 596 -13.14 0.58 -23.99
C GLU A 596 -12.58 1.85 -23.33
N THR A 597 -11.60 2.48 -23.98
CA THR A 597 -11.01 3.75 -23.52
C THR A 597 -11.95 4.90 -23.85
N HIS A 598 -11.98 5.94 -23.01
CA HIS A 598 -12.83 7.11 -23.24
C HIS A 598 -12.51 7.81 -24.57
N ALA A 599 -13.57 8.11 -25.32
CA ALA A 599 -13.63 8.42 -26.75
C ALA A 599 -13.03 9.78 -27.21
N LYS A 600 -11.89 10.21 -26.68
CA LYS A 600 -11.13 11.37 -27.23
C LYS A 600 -9.68 10.98 -27.51
N LEU A 601 -9.49 10.02 -28.41
CA LEU A 601 -8.15 9.66 -28.89
C LEU A 601 -8.02 10.08 -30.35
N GLU A 602 -7.06 10.95 -30.63
CA GLU A 602 -6.60 11.19 -32.00
C GLU A 602 -5.86 9.95 -32.53
N ARG A 603 -5.91 9.78 -33.85
CA ARG A 603 -5.49 8.58 -34.56
C ARG A 603 -3.96 8.39 -34.48
N MET A 604 -3.53 7.17 -34.11
CA MET A 604 -2.11 6.81 -33.97
C MET A 604 -1.41 6.59 -35.32
N GLN A 605 -0.09 6.83 -35.37
CA GLN A 605 0.78 6.46 -36.51
C GLN A 605 1.72 5.26 -36.23
N ALA A 606 1.98 4.86 -34.97
CA ALA A 606 2.81 3.67 -34.62
C ALA A 606 2.56 3.18 -33.16
N ASP A 607 2.84 1.91 -32.82
CA ASP A 607 2.82 1.36 -31.44
C ASP A 607 4.10 0.56 -31.12
N SER A 608 4.42 0.42 -29.84
CA SER A 608 5.50 -0.41 -29.32
C SER A 608 5.19 -1.92 -29.34
N PHE A 609 3.92 -2.32 -29.30
CA PHE A 609 3.51 -3.74 -29.26
C PHE A 609 3.21 -4.32 -30.64
N PHE A 610 2.84 -3.47 -31.60
CA PHE A 610 2.58 -3.83 -32.99
C PHE A 610 3.60 -3.21 -33.92
N THR A 611 4.02 -3.95 -34.92
CA THR A 611 4.75 -3.39 -36.06
C THR A 611 3.82 -2.48 -36.86
N GLU A 612 4.38 -1.58 -37.70
CA GLU A 612 3.60 -0.63 -38.52
C GLU A 612 2.54 -1.31 -39.40
N ASP A 613 2.71 -2.61 -39.72
CA ASP A 613 1.76 -3.45 -40.46
C ASP A 613 0.71 -4.15 -39.56
N GLY A 614 0.58 -3.76 -38.29
CA GLY A 614 -0.45 -4.24 -37.37
C GLY A 614 -0.22 -5.67 -36.84
N ARG A 615 0.99 -6.22 -36.98
CA ARG A 615 1.35 -7.56 -36.46
C ARG A 615 2.02 -7.46 -35.11
N PHE A 616 1.92 -8.52 -34.30
CA PHE A 616 2.59 -8.58 -33.01
C PHE A 616 4.10 -8.42 -33.18
N ALA A 617 4.72 -7.47 -32.48
CA ALA A 617 6.17 -7.37 -32.47
C ALA A 617 6.76 -8.63 -31.82
N LYS A 618 7.49 -9.43 -32.62
CA LYS A 618 8.04 -10.76 -32.26
C LYS A 618 8.82 -10.76 -30.93
N GLN A 619 9.37 -9.61 -30.53
CA GLN A 619 10.15 -9.43 -29.30
C GLN A 619 9.33 -9.53 -28.00
N PHE A 620 8.00 -9.38 -28.05
CA PHE A 620 7.17 -9.46 -26.84
C PHE A 620 6.67 -10.87 -26.56
N GLY A 621 6.22 -11.64 -27.56
CA GLY A 621 5.65 -12.98 -27.41
C GLY A 621 4.35 -13.01 -26.57
N PRO A 622 3.41 -13.94 -26.83
CA PRO A 622 2.15 -14.01 -26.08
C PRO A 622 2.38 -14.46 -24.63
N ALA A 623 1.51 -14.02 -23.71
CA ALA A 623 1.42 -14.55 -22.36
C ALA A 623 0.34 -15.66 -22.25
N ARG A 624 0.47 -16.55 -21.26
CA ARG A 624 -0.52 -17.61 -20.97
C ARG A 624 -1.77 -17.05 -20.30
N ALA A 625 -2.93 -17.63 -20.59
CA ALA A 625 -4.26 -17.14 -20.19
C ALA A 625 -5.09 -18.12 -19.32
N GLU A 626 -4.46 -19.17 -18.79
CA GLU A 626 -5.11 -20.26 -18.02
C GLU A 626 -4.53 -20.38 -16.60
N VAL A 627 -5.34 -20.79 -15.62
CA VAL A 627 -4.97 -20.75 -14.18
C VAL A 627 -4.38 -22.06 -13.67
N ASN A 628 -4.14 -23.04 -14.54
CA ASN A 628 -3.77 -24.39 -14.14
C ASN A 628 -2.47 -24.39 -13.31
N ASN A 629 -2.44 -25.20 -12.25
CA ASN A 629 -1.19 -25.63 -11.63
C ASN A 629 -0.39 -26.40 -12.70
N GLY A 630 0.92 -26.17 -12.74
CA GLY A 630 1.83 -26.57 -13.84
C GLY A 630 1.59 -27.94 -14.44
#